data_AF-M3HJL0-F1
#
_entry.id   AF-M3HJL0-F1
#
_cell.length_a   1.000
_cell.length_b   1.000
_cell.length_c   1.000
_cell.angle_alpha   90.00
_cell.angle_beta   90.00
_cell.angle_gamma   90.00
#
_symmetry.space_group_name_H-M   'P 1'
#
loop_
_entity.id
_entity.type
_entity.pdbx_description
1 polymer ?
#
loop_
_entity_poly.entity_id
_entity_poly.type
_entity_poly.pdbx_seq_one_letter_code
_entity_poly.pdbx_strand_id
1 'polypeptide(L)'
;MPYRLNEETGIIDYDTLEKNAQLFRPKVIVAGASAYSRVIDYKRMKAIADKVGAYLMSDMAHISGLVSAGVTESPFPYSDIVTTTTHKSLRGPR
;
A
#
# COMPACT_ATOMS: atom_id res chain seq x y z
N MET A 1 13.45 5.61 -3.20
CA MET A 1 13.88 5.48 -1.79
C MET A 1 12.90 4.55 -1.07
N PRO A 2 13.35 3.53 -0.33
CA PRO A 2 12.45 2.66 0.42
C PRO A 2 11.92 3.35 1.69
N TYR A 3 10.69 3.04 2.10
CA TYR A 3 10.23 3.24 3.46
C TYR A 3 10.41 1.93 4.26
N ARG A 4 10.35 2.01 5.59
CA ARG A 4 10.67 0.90 6.50
C ARG A 4 9.53 0.64 7.48
N LEU A 5 9.64 -0.50 8.16
CA LEU A 5 8.82 -0.79 9.33
C LEU A 5 9.44 -0.13 10.55
N ASN A 6 8.63 0.16 11.56
CA ASN A 6 9.09 0.31 12.92
C ASN A 6 9.50 -1.09 13.42
N GLU A 7 10.78 -1.28 13.75
CA GLU A 7 11.35 -2.61 14.05
C GLU A 7 10.83 -3.22 15.36
N GLU A 8 10.37 -2.40 16.30
CA GLU A 8 9.82 -2.87 17.58
C GLU A 8 8.40 -3.41 17.43
N THR A 9 7.59 -2.77 16.57
CA THR A 9 6.17 -3.11 16.38
C THR A 9 5.90 -3.98 15.15
N GLY A 10 6.84 -3.98 14.20
CA GLY A 10 6.66 -4.60 12.88
C GLY A 10 5.62 -3.90 12.01
N ILE A 11 5.15 -2.69 12.35
CA ILE A 11 4.18 -1.92 11.57
C ILE A 11 4.91 -0.95 10.64
N ILE A 12 4.33 -0.61 9.47
CA ILE A 12 4.90 0.43 8.60
C ILE A 12 5.05 1.73 9.38
N ASP A 13 6.25 2.32 9.34
CA ASP A 13 6.49 3.62 9.96
C ASP A 13 6.02 4.74 9.02
N TYR A 14 4.72 5.06 9.12
CA TYR A 14 4.09 6.08 8.28
C TYR A 14 4.61 7.50 8.53
N ASP A 15 5.12 7.78 9.73
CA ASP A 15 5.62 9.11 10.07
C ASP A 15 7.00 9.33 9.45
N THR A 16 7.87 8.32 9.50
CA THR A 16 9.14 8.34 8.77
C THR A 16 8.91 8.31 7.26
N LEU A 17 7.91 7.55 6.77
CA LEU A 17 7.50 7.59 5.36
C LEU A 17 7.12 9.01 4.94
N GLU A 18 6.28 9.71 5.71
CA GLU A 18 5.85 11.08 5.40
C GLU A 18 7.03 12.06 5.38
N LYS A 19 7.90 12.01 6.39
CA LYS A 19 9.12 12.86 6.45
C LYS A 19 10.00 12.66 5.22
N ASN A 20 10.26 11.41 4.87
CA ASN A 20 11.10 11.06 3.71
C ASN A 20 10.45 11.47 2.39
N ALA A 21 9.13 11.31 2.25
CA ALA A 21 8.40 11.69 1.05
C ALA A 21 8.48 13.21 0.79
N GLN A 22 8.43 14.05 1.82
CA GLN A 22 8.56 15.51 1.69
C GLN A 22 9.95 15.94 1.18
N LEU A 23 11.00 15.22 1.59
CA LEU A 23 12.38 15.47 1.17
C LEU A 23 12.66 14.91 -0.22
N PHE A 24 12.23 13.67 -0.49
CA PHE A 24 12.53 12.97 -1.74
C PHE A 24 11.61 13.36 -2.90
N ARG A 25 10.38 13.86 -2.61
CA ARG A 25 9.36 14.24 -3.60
C ARG A 25 9.11 13.15 -4.65
N PRO A 26 8.68 11.93 -4.22
CA PRO A 26 8.39 10.86 -5.16
C PRO A 26 7.25 11.25 -6.11
N LYS A 27 7.25 10.66 -7.30
CA LYS A 27 6.11 10.77 -8.24
C LYS A 27 5.04 9.71 -7.98
N VAL A 28 5.42 8.59 -7.38
CA VAL A 28 4.54 7.48 -7.03
C VAL A 28 4.95 6.93 -5.66
N ILE A 29 3.98 6.66 -4.80
CA ILE A 29 4.13 5.89 -3.57
C ILE A 29 3.42 4.56 -3.77
N VAL A 30 4.11 3.45 -3.46
CA VAL A 30 3.55 2.10 -3.62
C VAL A 30 3.08 1.56 -2.27
N ALA A 31 1.80 1.21 -2.20
CA ALA A 31 1.14 0.56 -1.06
C ALA A 31 0.89 -0.92 -1.37
N GLY A 32 1.86 -1.77 -1.07
CA GLY A 32 1.77 -3.20 -1.34
C GLY A 32 2.87 -3.97 -0.64
N ALA A 33 2.58 -5.22 -0.30
CA ALA A 33 3.54 -6.07 0.39
C ALA A 33 3.35 -7.54 0.04
N SER A 34 4.46 -8.26 -0.06
CA SER A 34 4.47 -9.72 -0.23
C SER A 34 4.46 -10.47 1.11
N ALA A 35 5.07 -9.88 2.14
CA ALA A 35 5.28 -10.51 3.45
C ALA A 35 4.99 -9.51 4.58
N TYR A 36 3.73 -9.09 4.68
CA TYR A 36 3.24 -8.20 5.72
C TYR A 36 1.89 -8.71 6.25
N SER A 37 1.78 -8.93 7.55
CA SER A 37 0.64 -9.62 8.19
C SER A 37 -0.41 -8.66 8.77
N ARG A 38 -0.35 -7.39 8.41
CA ARG A 38 -1.29 -6.34 8.83
C ARG A 38 -1.92 -5.68 7.60
N VAL A 39 -3.08 -5.07 7.82
CA VAL A 39 -3.72 -4.24 6.80
C VAL A 39 -2.91 -2.96 6.63
N ILE A 40 -2.70 -2.53 5.39
CA ILE A 40 -2.04 -1.27 5.07
C ILE A 40 -3.05 -0.13 5.29
N ASP A 41 -2.62 0.95 5.95
CA ASP A 41 -3.45 2.15 6.12
C ASP A 41 -3.43 2.97 4.82
N TYR A 42 -4.29 2.59 3.89
CA TYR A 42 -4.41 3.21 2.57
C TYR A 42 -4.80 4.69 2.67
N LYS A 43 -5.62 5.05 3.67
CA LYS A 43 -6.02 6.44 3.91
C LYS A 43 -4.81 7.29 4.32
N ARG A 44 -3.98 6.80 5.23
CA ARG A 44 -2.74 7.48 5.65
C ARG A 44 -1.77 7.60 4.49
N MET A 45 -1.60 6.55 3.68
CA MET A 45 -0.72 6.60 2.51
C MET A 45 -1.22 7.59 1.45
N LYS A 46 -2.53 7.69 1.22
CA LYS A 46 -3.11 8.67 0.28
C LYS A 46 -2.89 10.10 0.76
N ALA A 47 -3.12 10.37 2.05
CA ALA A 47 -2.84 11.69 2.62
C ALA A 47 -1.38 12.12 2.43
N ILE A 48 -0.43 11.18 2.57
CA ILE A 48 1.00 11.46 2.33
C ILE A 48 1.28 11.71 0.85
N ALA A 49 0.72 10.88 -0.04
CA ALA A 49 0.88 11.02 -1.49
C ALA A 49 0.35 12.39 -1.97
N ASP A 50 -0.85 12.77 -1.55
CA ASP A 50 -1.47 14.05 -1.90
C ASP A 50 -0.64 15.24 -1.39
N LYS A 51 -0.08 15.14 -0.17
CA LYS A 51 0.78 16.20 0.43
C LYS A 51 2.01 16.50 -0.41
N VAL A 52 2.56 15.51 -1.11
CA VAL A 52 3.76 15.67 -1.94
C VAL A 52 3.47 15.72 -3.45
N GLY A 53 2.20 15.64 -3.85
CA GLY A 53 1.78 15.61 -5.25
C GLY A 53 2.19 14.34 -5.99
N ALA A 54 2.16 13.19 -5.31
CA ALA A 54 2.45 11.87 -5.87
C ALA A 54 1.16 11.09 -6.14
N TYR A 55 1.22 10.12 -7.06
CA TYR A 55 0.19 9.08 -7.17
C TYR A 55 0.34 8.05 -6.05
N LEU A 56 -0.78 7.53 -5.57
CA LEU A 56 -0.82 6.31 -4.76
C LEU A 56 -1.15 5.11 -5.66
N MET A 57 -0.21 4.18 -5.74
CA MET A 57 -0.39 2.90 -6.42
C MET A 57 -0.45 1.77 -5.39
N SER A 58 -1.57 1.07 -5.31
CA SER A 58 -1.68 -0.11 -4.44
C SER A 58 -1.43 -1.40 -5.22
N ASP A 59 -0.48 -2.21 -4.75
CA ASP A 59 -0.29 -3.57 -5.25
C ASP A 59 -0.92 -4.56 -4.25
N MET A 60 -2.11 -5.05 -4.60
CA MET A 60 -2.87 -5.97 -3.76
C MET A 60 -2.68 -7.44 -4.15
N ALA A 61 -1.62 -7.79 -4.88
CA ALA A 61 -1.41 -9.12 -5.43
C ALA A 61 -1.65 -10.29 -4.46
N HIS A 62 -1.22 -10.17 -3.20
CA HIS A 62 -1.38 -11.22 -2.18
C HIS A 62 -2.78 -11.27 -1.55
N ILE A 63 -3.52 -10.17 -1.54
CA ILE A 63 -4.80 -10.04 -0.82
C ILE A 63 -6.01 -9.83 -1.73
N SER A 64 -5.84 -9.84 -3.05
CA SER A 64 -6.91 -9.55 -4.01
C SER A 64 -8.16 -10.41 -3.87
N GLY A 65 -8.04 -11.68 -3.50
CA GLY A 65 -9.19 -12.53 -3.18
C GLY A 65 -9.90 -12.17 -1.88
N LEU A 66 -9.15 -11.68 -0.88
CA LEU A 66 -9.74 -11.19 0.37
C LEU A 66 -10.48 -9.86 0.15
N VAL A 67 -9.91 -8.99 -0.68
CA VAL A 67 -10.52 -7.73 -1.09
C VAL A 67 -11.81 -7.99 -1.87
N SER A 68 -11.80 -8.92 -2.84
CA SER A 68 -13.00 -9.24 -3.62
C SER A 68 -14.11 -9.88 -2.80
N ALA A 69 -13.75 -10.64 -1.75
CA ALA A 69 -14.70 -11.21 -0.80
C ALA A 69 -15.21 -10.20 0.24
N GLY A 70 -14.67 -8.98 0.30
CA GLY A 70 -15.07 -7.96 1.26
C GLY A 70 -14.68 -8.25 2.72
N VAL A 71 -13.69 -9.12 2.95
CA VAL A 71 -13.26 -9.55 4.30
C VAL A 71 -12.02 -8.82 4.81
N THR A 72 -11.48 -7.90 4.02
CA THR A 72 -10.38 -7.00 4.39
C THR A 72 -10.64 -5.61 3.80
N GLU A 73 -9.95 -4.60 4.29
CA GLU A 73 -10.06 -3.24 3.75
C GLU A 73 -9.67 -3.19 2.26
N SER A 74 -10.48 -2.49 1.48
CA SER A 74 -10.29 -2.32 0.04
C SER A 74 -9.36 -1.14 -0.23
N PRO A 75 -8.34 -1.26 -1.11
CA PRO A 75 -7.48 -0.14 -1.49
C PRO A 75 -8.15 0.85 -2.45
N PHE A 76 -9.24 0.44 -3.12
CA PHE A 76 -9.91 1.20 -4.19
C PHE A 76 -10.44 2.59 -3.76
N PRO A 77 -10.97 2.81 -2.54
CA PRO A 77 -11.45 4.14 -2.13
C PRO A 77 -10.36 5.22 -2.03
N TYR A 78 -9.08 4.83 -1.94
CA TYR A 78 -7.98 5.75 -1.67
C TYR A 78 -6.92 5.80 -2.78
N SER A 79 -6.76 4.71 -3.52
CA SER A 79 -5.66 4.55 -4.49
C SER A 79 -6.04 5.14 -5.84
N ASP A 80 -5.08 5.80 -6.49
CA ASP A 80 -5.24 6.28 -7.86
C ASP A 80 -5.11 5.13 -8.86
N ILE A 81 -4.25 4.16 -8.55
CA ILE A 81 -4.00 2.96 -9.37
C ILE A 81 -4.01 1.74 -8.46
N VAL A 82 -4.65 0.66 -8.88
CA VAL A 82 -4.59 -0.64 -8.21
C VAL A 82 -4.11 -1.70 -9.19
N THR A 83 -3.02 -2.39 -8.86
CA THR A 83 -2.52 -3.56 -9.59
C THR A 83 -2.70 -4.83 -8.78
N THR A 84 -2.77 -5.96 -9.46
CA THR A 84 -2.87 -7.26 -8.81
C THR A 84 -2.39 -8.38 -9.71
N THR A 85 -2.01 -9.50 -9.10
CA THR A 85 -1.99 -10.80 -9.77
C THR A 85 -3.33 -11.52 -9.62
N THR A 86 -3.61 -12.46 -10.52
CA THR A 86 -4.82 -13.30 -10.50
C THR A 86 -4.62 -14.64 -9.80
N HIS A 87 -3.40 -15.17 -9.74
CA HIS A 87 -3.11 -16.54 -9.27
C HIS A 87 -2.96 -16.73 -7.76
N LYS A 88 -2.94 -15.67 -6.95
CA LYS A 88 -2.74 -15.77 -5.49
C LYS A 88 -4.07 -16.00 -4.77
N SER A 89 -4.42 -15.15 -3.80
CA SER A 89 -5.68 -15.28 -3.06
C SER A 89 -6.92 -15.22 -3.95
N LEU A 90 -6.84 -14.60 -5.13
CA LEU A 90 -7.91 -14.58 -6.14
C LEU A 90 -8.09 -15.93 -6.89
N ARG A 91 -7.10 -16.84 -6.80
CA ARG A 91 -7.19 -18.25 -7.25
C ARG A 91 -7.48 -18.46 -8.74
N GLY A 92 -7.03 -17.54 -9.59
CA GLY A 92 -7.07 -17.64 -11.06
C GLY A 92 -5.77 -18.18 -11.69
N PRO A 93 -5.60 -18.04 -13.01
CA PRO A 93 -4.36 -18.40 -13.70
C PRO A 93 -3.22 -17.41 -13.40
N ARG A 94 -1.98 -17.79 -13.78
CA ARG A 94 -0.83 -16.88 -13.80
C ARG A 94 -0.92 -15.89 -14.95
#